data_AF-A0A1P8MWJ4-F1
#
_entry.id   AF-A0A1P8MWJ4-F1
#
_cell.length_a   1.000
_cell.length_b   1.000
_cell.length_c   1.000
_cell.angle_alpha   90.00
_cell.angle_beta   90.00
_cell.angle_gamma   90.00
#
_symmetry.space_group_name_H-M   'P 1'
#
loop_
_entity.id
_entity.type
_entity.pdbx_description
1 polymer ?
#
loop_
_entity_poly.entity_id
_entity_poly.type
_entity_poly.pdbx_seq_one_letter_code
_entity_poly.pdbx_strand_id
1 'polypeptide(L)'
;MSAEVLKKHRNIVCRNELVAGDEALASAIVSHSEVVRYTKGYALINHGDEDDEVYFVLFGSVQVFINSRFIDTRSSPEIVGEMAAMKPGEARSADVVVDSDVFEARVLSASDFNEIVKSHPDFCKRLTELVDRVGRKNLRLLGEEPERSGLSWMWKSAIAGGVMGGAALLATWAMQLEMYSYFLVAPSLAVAVFVAVLLLNPDLRYRNLSSAAGFGLIAFVLYGTISLILTIDGRELDLPLIDFSVQTELKTGIFAIGSLALLLLTYFAGLLDLKLTEARDEK
;
A
#
# COMPACT_ATOMS: atom_id res chain seq x y z
N MET A 1 20.44 23.03 -39.68
CA MET A 1 20.08 23.86 -38.51
C MET A 1 21.01 25.07 -38.48
N SER A 2 20.51 26.30 -38.27
CA SER A 2 21.39 27.49 -38.28
C SER A 2 22.31 27.49 -37.05
N ALA A 3 23.51 28.07 -37.17
CA ALA A 3 24.49 28.17 -36.07
C ALA A 3 23.90 28.88 -34.82
N GLU A 4 22.95 29.78 -35.05
CA GLU A 4 22.25 30.51 -34.00
C GLU A 4 21.30 29.63 -33.18
N VAL A 5 20.58 28.70 -33.85
CA VAL A 5 19.71 27.73 -33.18
C VAL A 5 20.52 26.74 -32.33
N LEU A 6 21.65 26.25 -32.86
CA LEU A 6 22.58 25.40 -32.12
C LEU A 6 23.08 26.08 -30.84
N LYS A 7 23.49 27.36 -30.95
CA LYS A 7 23.93 28.16 -29.80
C LYS A 7 22.81 28.33 -28.77
N LYS A 8 21.58 28.58 -29.22
CA LYS A 8 20.40 28.68 -28.33
C LYS A 8 20.15 27.37 -27.59
N HIS A 9 20.19 26.22 -28.27
CA HIS A 9 19.94 24.92 -27.66
C HIS A 9 21.01 24.61 -26.61
N ARG A 10 22.29 24.85 -26.93
CA ARG A 10 23.39 24.68 -25.97
C ARG A 10 23.21 25.57 -24.74
N ASN A 11 22.84 26.84 -24.91
CA ASN A 11 22.60 27.75 -23.78
C ASN A 11 21.45 27.27 -22.87
N ILE A 12 20.41 26.63 -23.42
CA ILE A 12 19.30 26.09 -22.64
C ILE A 12 19.75 24.84 -21.87
N VAL A 13 20.40 23.90 -22.56
CA VAL A 13 20.93 22.67 -21.93
C VAL A 13 21.95 23.01 -20.84
N CYS A 14 22.80 24.01 -21.05
CA CYS A 14 23.80 24.49 -20.09
C CYS A 14 23.17 24.98 -18.76
N ARG A 15 21.91 25.46 -18.80
CA ARG A 15 21.16 25.91 -17.62
C ARG A 15 20.49 24.79 -16.82
N ASN A 16 20.49 23.54 -17.33
CA ASN A 16 19.96 22.40 -16.60
C ASN A 16 20.76 22.16 -15.30
N GLU A 17 20.07 21.80 -14.21
CA GLU A 17 20.69 21.57 -12.89
C GLU A 17 21.80 20.51 -12.93
N LEU A 18 21.64 19.46 -13.74
CA LEU A 18 22.62 18.40 -13.90
C LEU A 18 23.82 18.86 -14.73
N VAL A 19 23.62 19.68 -15.76
CA VAL A 19 24.71 20.20 -16.60
C VAL A 19 25.51 21.27 -15.86
N ALA A 20 24.86 22.01 -14.94
CA ALA A 20 25.50 22.91 -13.98
C ALA A 20 26.45 23.96 -14.62
N GLY A 21 26.13 24.46 -15.81
CA GLY A 21 26.93 25.47 -16.50
C GLY A 21 28.16 24.93 -17.26
N ASP A 22 28.34 23.61 -17.35
CA ASP A 22 29.43 23.00 -18.10
C ASP A 22 29.15 23.07 -19.62
N GLU A 23 29.83 24.00 -20.29
CA GLU A 23 29.72 24.21 -21.74
C GLU A 23 30.23 23.01 -22.56
N ALA A 24 31.22 22.27 -22.06
CA ALA A 24 31.75 21.09 -22.76
C ALA A 24 30.72 19.97 -22.76
N LEU A 25 30.11 19.70 -21.60
CA LEU A 25 29.01 18.75 -21.45
C LEU A 25 27.78 19.17 -22.27
N ALA A 26 27.38 20.44 -22.21
CA ALA A 26 26.26 20.95 -23.01
C ALA A 26 26.52 20.78 -24.52
N SER A 27 27.75 21.00 -24.97
CA SER A 27 28.15 20.79 -26.36
C SER A 27 28.12 19.30 -26.73
N ALA A 28 28.57 18.41 -25.84
CA ALA A 28 28.53 16.96 -26.06
C ALA A 28 27.09 16.46 -26.22
N ILE A 29 26.17 16.87 -25.32
CA ILE A 29 24.75 16.52 -25.38
C ILE A 29 24.12 17.00 -26.69
N VAL A 30 24.34 18.27 -27.08
CA VAL A 30 23.77 18.84 -28.30
C VAL A 30 24.30 18.17 -29.58
N SER A 31 25.52 17.64 -29.54
CA SER A 31 26.16 16.98 -30.70
C SER A 31 25.70 15.54 -30.90
N HIS A 32 25.32 14.84 -29.82
CA HIS A 32 24.82 13.46 -29.85
C HIS A 32 23.29 13.38 -29.68
N SER A 33 22.57 14.47 -29.96
CA SER A 33 21.11 14.48 -29.81
C SER A 33 20.41 15.06 -31.02
N GLU A 34 19.21 14.54 -31.27
CA GLU A 34 18.31 15.03 -32.30
C GLU A 34 17.29 16.01 -31.73
N VAL A 35 16.71 16.88 -32.55
CA VAL A 35 15.65 17.79 -32.13
C VAL A 35 14.31 17.15 -32.44
N VAL A 36 13.48 16.97 -31.43
CA VAL A 36 12.10 16.48 -31.57
C VAL A 36 11.11 17.58 -31.23
N ARG A 37 9.96 17.55 -31.89
CA ARG A 37 8.85 18.49 -31.66
C ARG A 37 7.54 17.74 -31.60
N TYR A 38 6.75 18.07 -30.58
CA TYR A 38 5.46 17.47 -30.34
C TYR A 38 4.44 18.52 -29.90
N THR A 39 3.17 18.15 -29.93
CA THR A 39 2.06 18.98 -29.47
C THR A 39 1.40 18.36 -28.25
N LYS A 40 0.57 19.15 -27.57
CA LYS A 40 -0.22 18.70 -26.42
C LYS A 40 -0.90 17.35 -26.65
N GLY A 41 -0.82 16.47 -25.65
CA GLY A 41 -1.42 15.14 -25.63
C GLY A 41 -0.53 14.03 -26.20
N TYR A 42 0.61 14.35 -26.82
CA TYR A 42 1.55 13.33 -27.28
C TYR A 42 2.23 12.62 -26.10
N ALA A 43 2.21 11.29 -26.09
CA ALA A 43 2.92 10.48 -25.11
C ALA A 43 4.39 10.29 -25.55
N LEU A 44 5.31 10.87 -24.79
CA LEU A 44 6.75 10.74 -25.02
C LEU A 44 7.29 9.40 -24.53
N ILE A 45 6.76 8.95 -23.39
CA ILE A 45 7.17 7.73 -22.71
C ILE A 45 5.88 7.08 -22.21
N ASN A 46 5.68 5.79 -22.47
CA ASN A 46 4.65 5.03 -21.79
C ASN A 46 5.26 4.16 -20.70
N HIS A 47 4.55 4.02 -19.60
CA HIS A 47 4.95 3.16 -18.50
C HIS A 47 5.11 1.71 -18.97
N GLY A 48 6.23 1.09 -18.61
CA GLY A 48 6.53 -0.31 -18.95
C GLY A 48 7.14 -0.52 -20.33
N ASP A 49 7.27 0.52 -21.16
CA ASP A 49 7.98 0.40 -22.42
C ASP A 49 9.47 0.09 -22.18
N GLU A 50 10.08 -0.61 -23.15
CA GLU A 50 11.50 -0.97 -23.14
C GLU A 50 12.37 0.07 -23.86
N ASP A 51 11.77 1.16 -24.36
CA ASP A 51 12.55 2.26 -24.93
C ASP A 51 13.38 2.97 -23.85
N ASP A 52 14.54 3.49 -24.26
CA ASP A 52 15.58 3.94 -23.35
C ASP A 52 16.04 5.38 -23.63
N GLU A 53 15.28 6.11 -24.46
CA GLU A 53 15.59 7.48 -24.84
C GLU A 53 15.51 8.45 -23.66
N VAL A 54 16.37 9.45 -23.68
CA VAL A 54 16.42 10.54 -22.69
C VAL A 54 16.13 11.86 -23.38
N TYR A 55 15.29 12.68 -22.77
CA TYR A 55 14.85 13.94 -23.34
C TYR A 55 15.30 15.13 -22.48
N PHE A 56 16.03 16.07 -23.08
CA PHE A 56 16.31 17.38 -22.50
C PHE A 56 15.30 18.39 -23.04
N VAL A 57 14.42 18.90 -22.17
CA VAL A 57 13.34 19.81 -22.55
C VAL A 57 13.93 21.18 -22.90
N LEU A 58 13.73 21.62 -24.15
CA LEU A 58 14.19 22.92 -24.64
C LEU A 58 13.09 23.99 -24.55
N PHE A 59 11.83 23.58 -24.75
CA PHE A 59 10.66 24.45 -24.68
C PHE A 59 9.39 23.64 -24.39
N GLY A 60 8.46 24.24 -23.66
CA GLY A 60 7.20 23.59 -23.28
C GLY A 60 7.28 22.83 -21.96
N SER A 61 6.23 22.05 -21.69
CA SER A 61 6.07 21.25 -20.49
C SER A 61 5.43 19.89 -20.77
N VAL A 62 5.76 18.93 -19.92
CA VAL A 62 5.21 17.57 -19.90
C VAL A 62 4.70 17.25 -18.51
N GLN A 63 3.69 16.40 -18.42
CA GLN A 63 3.17 15.87 -17.17
C GLN A 63 3.61 14.43 -17.03
N VAL A 64 4.01 14.06 -15.81
CA VAL A 64 4.45 12.73 -15.44
C VAL A 64 3.35 12.05 -14.65
N PHE A 65 2.95 10.86 -15.08
CA PHE A 65 1.95 10.03 -14.43
C PHE A 65 2.54 8.69 -14.03
N ILE A 66 2.18 8.18 -12.86
CA ILE A 66 2.51 6.81 -12.44
C ILE A 66 1.21 6.15 -12.02
N ASN A 67 0.89 4.98 -12.58
CA ASN A 67 -0.38 4.30 -12.34
C ASN A 67 -1.60 5.21 -12.57
N SER A 68 -1.59 6.00 -13.66
CA SER A 68 -2.62 7.00 -13.98
C SER A 68 -2.78 8.17 -12.98
N ARG A 69 -1.93 8.27 -11.96
CA ARG A 69 -1.91 9.39 -11.01
C ARG A 69 -0.91 10.44 -11.47
N PHE A 70 -1.34 11.69 -11.50
CA PHE A 70 -0.44 12.84 -11.75
C PHE A 70 0.59 12.96 -10.62
N ILE A 71 1.87 13.02 -10.98
CA ILE A 71 3.00 13.09 -10.04
C ILE A 71 3.66 14.46 -10.07
N ASP A 72 3.96 14.96 -11.27
CA ASP A 72 4.75 16.18 -11.44
C ASP A 72 4.58 16.76 -12.85
N THR A 73 4.93 18.04 -13.01
CA THR A 73 5.07 18.67 -14.32
C THR A 73 6.54 19.00 -14.53
N ARG A 74 7.11 18.59 -15.66
CA ARG A 74 8.49 18.91 -16.05
C ARG A 74 8.53 19.92 -17.19
N SER A 75 9.42 20.89 -17.11
CA SER A 75 9.51 21.99 -18.08
C SER A 75 10.96 22.40 -18.35
N SER A 76 11.22 23.11 -19.45
CA SER A 76 12.57 23.57 -19.76
C SER A 76 13.20 24.35 -18.59
N PRO A 77 14.47 24.09 -18.21
CA PRO A 77 15.46 23.25 -18.90
C PRO A 77 15.63 21.86 -18.28
N GLU A 78 14.56 21.19 -17.82
CA GLU A 78 14.65 19.89 -17.14
C GLU A 78 14.88 18.70 -18.09
N ILE A 79 15.15 17.54 -17.49
CA ILE A 79 15.35 16.26 -18.16
C ILE A 79 14.20 15.30 -17.80
N VAL A 80 13.83 14.43 -18.72
CA VAL A 80 12.91 13.31 -18.49
C VAL A 80 13.47 12.03 -19.14
N GLY A 81 13.12 10.88 -18.57
CA GLY A 81 13.63 9.58 -19.00
C GLY A 81 14.99 9.21 -18.38
N GLU A 82 15.51 10.03 -17.47
CA GLU A 82 16.81 9.86 -16.82
C GLU A 82 16.89 8.60 -15.94
N MET A 83 15.74 8.17 -15.40
CA MET A 83 15.66 7.01 -14.49
C MET A 83 15.96 5.70 -15.21
N ALA A 84 15.35 5.47 -16.38
CA ALA A 84 15.53 4.24 -17.16
C ALA A 84 16.96 4.16 -17.74
N ALA A 85 17.51 5.28 -18.21
CA ALA A 85 18.85 5.29 -18.80
C ALA A 85 19.97 5.00 -17.79
N MET A 86 19.78 5.33 -16.50
CA MET A 86 20.75 5.05 -15.43
C MET A 86 20.68 3.62 -14.90
N LYS A 87 19.59 2.90 -15.13
CA LYS A 87 19.37 1.55 -14.61
C LYS A 87 19.06 0.59 -15.75
N PRO A 88 20.10 0.05 -16.41
CA PRO A 88 19.92 -0.84 -17.55
C PRO A 88 19.04 -2.04 -17.19
N GLY A 89 17.97 -2.26 -17.95
CA GLY A 89 17.03 -3.36 -17.76
C GLY A 89 15.81 -3.05 -16.88
N GLU A 90 15.71 -1.86 -16.28
CA GLU A 90 14.43 -1.41 -15.70
C GLU A 90 13.53 -0.82 -16.80
N ALA A 91 12.29 -1.29 -16.88
CA ALA A 91 11.27 -0.72 -17.77
C ALA A 91 10.93 0.73 -17.36
N ARG A 92 10.31 1.49 -18.27
CA ARG A 92 9.89 2.88 -18.00
C ARG A 92 9.02 2.98 -16.75
N SER A 93 9.42 3.84 -15.82
CA SER A 93 8.80 3.96 -14.49
C SER A 93 7.54 4.83 -14.43
N ALA A 94 7.22 5.55 -15.51
CA ALA A 94 6.13 6.52 -15.55
C ALA A 94 5.71 6.81 -17.00
N ASP A 95 4.46 7.21 -17.18
CA ASP A 95 3.99 7.83 -18.42
C ASP A 95 4.39 9.31 -18.43
N VAL A 96 4.84 9.82 -19.58
CA VAL A 96 5.19 11.22 -19.77
C VAL A 96 4.45 11.77 -20.97
N VAL A 97 3.57 12.74 -20.75
CA VAL A 97 2.67 13.28 -21.78
C VAL A 97 2.89 14.78 -21.93
N VAL A 98 2.98 15.27 -23.17
CA VAL A 98 3.10 16.69 -23.48
C VAL A 98 1.86 17.46 -23.03
N ASP A 99 2.05 18.54 -22.26
CA ASP A 99 0.96 19.37 -21.75
C ASP A 99 0.88 20.75 -22.43
N SER A 100 2.02 21.30 -22.86
CA SER A 100 2.07 22.55 -23.62
C SER A 100 1.67 22.36 -25.09
N ASP A 101 1.06 23.38 -25.70
CA ASP A 101 0.67 23.35 -27.12
C ASP A 101 1.85 23.09 -28.07
N VAL A 102 3.03 23.60 -27.72
CA VAL A 102 4.28 23.38 -28.44
C VAL A 102 5.33 22.88 -27.46
N PHE A 103 5.89 21.71 -27.76
CA PHE A 103 6.98 21.09 -27.01
C PHE A 103 8.16 20.83 -27.95
N GLU A 104 9.37 21.16 -27.48
CA GLU A 104 10.61 20.90 -28.19
C GLU A 104 11.66 20.35 -27.21
N ALA A 105 12.35 19.29 -27.60
CA ALA A 105 13.38 18.66 -26.78
C ALA A 105 14.57 18.18 -27.62
N ARG A 106 15.70 17.96 -26.97
CA ARG A 106 16.78 17.12 -27.48
C ARG A 106 16.58 15.68 -27.02
N VAL A 107 16.58 14.74 -27.94
CA VAL A 107 16.49 13.30 -27.65
C VAL A 107 17.82 12.63 -27.94
N LEU A 108 18.20 11.67 -27.10
CA LEU A 108 19.38 10.85 -27.24
C LEU A 108 19.06 9.44 -26.74
N SER A 109 19.72 8.43 -27.31
CA SER A 109 19.59 7.05 -26.84
C SER A 109 20.25 6.86 -25.47
N ALA A 110 19.88 5.80 -24.74
CA ALA A 110 20.60 5.49 -23.51
C ALA A 110 22.07 5.15 -23.75
N SER A 111 22.45 4.62 -24.93
CA SER A 111 23.85 4.35 -25.26
C SER A 111 24.67 5.64 -25.23
N ASP A 112 24.21 6.66 -25.94
CA ASP A 112 24.91 7.93 -26.10
C ASP A 112 24.89 8.71 -24.78
N PHE A 113 23.76 8.64 -24.05
CA PHE A 113 23.68 9.21 -22.71
C PHE A 113 24.71 8.59 -21.77
N ASN A 114 24.82 7.25 -21.76
CA ASN A 114 25.72 6.53 -20.88
C ASN A 114 27.19 6.78 -21.23
N GLU A 115 27.54 7.00 -22.50
CA GLU A 115 28.88 7.43 -22.90
C GLU A 115 29.21 8.85 -22.39
N ILE A 116 28.25 9.77 -22.44
CA ILE A 116 28.38 11.11 -21.87
C ILE A 116 28.55 11.04 -20.34
N VAL A 117 27.74 10.21 -19.65
CA VAL A 117 27.84 9.99 -18.20
C VAL A 117 29.21 9.44 -17.81
N LYS A 118 29.76 8.48 -18.56
CA LYS A 118 31.09 7.90 -18.31
C LYS A 118 32.23 8.91 -18.50
N SER A 119 32.10 9.81 -19.47
CA SER A 119 33.12 10.82 -19.76
C SER A 119 33.07 12.03 -18.81
N HIS A 120 31.99 12.22 -18.05
CA HIS A 120 31.80 13.35 -17.14
C HIS A 120 31.44 12.89 -15.71
N PRO A 121 32.42 12.56 -14.86
CA PRO A 121 32.17 12.02 -13.51
C PRO A 121 31.31 12.91 -12.61
N ASP A 122 31.49 14.24 -12.70
CA ASP A 122 30.70 15.19 -11.91
C ASP A 122 29.22 15.19 -12.31
N PHE A 123 28.93 14.98 -13.60
CA PHE A 123 27.57 14.83 -14.10
C PHE A 123 26.94 13.53 -13.59
N CYS A 124 27.67 12.42 -13.65
CA CYS A 124 27.24 11.12 -13.11
C CYS A 124 26.84 11.21 -11.63
N LYS A 125 27.64 11.92 -10.82
CA LYS A 125 27.33 12.12 -9.40
C LYS A 125 26.02 12.89 -9.19
N ARG A 126 25.86 14.04 -9.86
CA ARG A 126 24.62 14.85 -9.77
C ARG A 126 23.40 14.09 -10.26
N LEU A 127 23.55 13.33 -11.33
CA LEU A 127 22.50 12.50 -11.91
C LEU A 127 22.05 11.40 -10.94
N THR A 128 23.00 10.69 -10.32
CA THR A 128 22.69 9.65 -9.32
C THR A 128 21.94 10.24 -8.12
N GLU A 129 22.38 11.38 -7.61
CA GLU A 129 21.71 12.08 -6.51
C GLU A 129 20.28 12.54 -6.88
N LEU A 130 20.07 12.98 -8.12
CA LEU A 130 18.75 13.36 -8.62
C LEU A 130 17.83 12.14 -8.75
N VAL A 131 18.28 11.05 -9.37
CA VAL A 131 17.50 9.82 -9.55
C VAL A 131 17.07 9.25 -8.21
N ASP A 132 17.96 9.22 -7.22
CA ASP A 132 17.63 8.81 -5.85
C ASP A 132 16.58 9.73 -5.20
N ARG A 133 16.72 11.05 -5.37
CA ARG A 133 15.78 12.04 -4.83
C ARG A 133 14.39 11.87 -5.45
N VAL A 134 14.32 11.73 -6.77
CA VAL A 134 13.07 11.55 -7.53
C VAL A 134 12.44 10.20 -7.17
N GLY A 135 13.23 9.12 -7.12
CA GLY A 135 12.74 7.80 -6.72
C GLY A 135 12.11 7.80 -5.33
N ARG A 136 12.75 8.45 -4.34
CA ARG A 136 12.17 8.59 -2.99
C ARG A 136 10.91 9.47 -2.97
N LYS A 137 10.87 10.56 -3.76
CA LYS A 137 9.69 11.42 -3.89
C LYS A 137 8.53 10.61 -4.46
N ASN A 138 8.75 9.89 -5.56
CA ASN A 138 7.75 9.06 -6.21
C ASN A 138 7.25 7.96 -5.26
N LEU A 139 8.14 7.28 -4.53
CA LEU A 139 7.75 6.26 -3.54
C LEU A 139 6.87 6.84 -2.41
N ARG A 140 7.14 8.05 -1.93
CA ARG A 140 6.29 8.71 -0.93
C ARG A 140 4.92 9.09 -1.49
N LEU A 141 4.90 9.68 -2.69
CA LEU A 141 3.66 10.06 -3.35
C LEU A 141 2.79 8.85 -3.67
N LEU A 142 3.40 7.72 -4.06
CA LEU A 142 2.70 6.46 -4.33
C LEU A 142 2.34 5.69 -3.05
N GLY A 143 3.20 5.72 -2.04
CA GLY A 143 2.98 5.07 -0.73
C GLY A 143 1.93 5.78 0.13
N GLU A 144 1.68 7.06 -0.11
CA GLU A 144 0.42 7.71 0.25
C GLU A 144 -0.67 7.26 -0.73
N GLU A 145 -1.17 6.04 -0.59
CA GLU A 145 -2.42 5.63 -1.24
C GLU A 145 -3.56 6.53 -0.72
N PRO A 146 -4.11 7.46 -1.52
CA PRO A 146 -5.29 8.20 -1.12
C PRO A 146 -6.50 7.44 -1.68
N GLU A 147 -6.69 6.18 -1.33
CA GLU A 147 -7.96 5.51 -1.65
C GLU A 147 -8.34 4.36 -0.72
N ARG A 148 -8.76 4.72 0.49
CA ARG A 148 -9.93 4.09 1.09
C ARG A 148 -11.00 5.15 1.27
N SER A 149 -11.63 5.56 0.17
CA SER A 149 -12.86 6.37 0.18
C SER A 149 -14.07 5.62 0.78
N GLY A 150 -13.88 4.36 1.18
CA GLY A 150 -14.81 3.60 2.00
C GLY A 150 -14.58 3.81 3.49
N LEU A 151 -15.68 3.91 4.24
CA LEU A 151 -15.70 3.87 5.70
C LEU A 151 -14.78 2.73 6.22
N SER A 152 -13.83 3.05 7.12
CA SER A 152 -12.91 2.05 7.69
C SER A 152 -13.67 0.84 8.23
N TRP A 153 -13.11 -0.36 8.12
CA TRP A 153 -13.77 -1.59 8.56
C TRP A 153 -14.18 -1.56 10.04
N MET A 154 -13.40 -0.86 10.87
CA MET A 154 -13.74 -0.58 12.27
C MET A 154 -15.08 0.17 12.42
N TRP A 155 -15.34 1.13 11.55
CA TRP A 155 -16.59 1.88 11.54
C TRP A 155 -17.72 1.06 10.89
N LYS A 156 -17.44 0.23 9.89
CA LYS A 156 -18.41 -0.74 9.35
C LYS A 156 -18.86 -1.75 10.42
N SER A 157 -17.95 -2.27 11.24
CA SER A 157 -18.28 -3.17 12.35
C SER A 157 -19.03 -2.43 13.46
N ALA A 158 -18.66 -1.19 13.78
CA ALA A 158 -19.36 -0.36 14.77
C ALA A 158 -20.82 -0.12 14.38
N ILE A 159 -21.08 0.19 13.10
CA ILE A 159 -22.44 0.37 12.59
C ILE A 159 -23.23 -0.94 12.66
N ALA A 160 -22.66 -2.06 12.20
CA ALA A 160 -23.32 -3.36 12.24
C ALA A 160 -23.70 -3.79 13.69
N GLY A 161 -22.76 -3.62 14.63
CA GLY A 161 -23.00 -3.88 16.05
C GLY A 161 -24.08 -2.97 16.63
N GLY A 162 -24.03 -1.66 16.33
CA GLY A 162 -25.05 -0.71 16.78
C GLY A 162 -26.45 -1.01 16.25
N VAL A 163 -26.58 -1.38 14.97
CA VAL A 163 -27.86 -1.76 14.36
C VAL A 163 -28.44 -3.00 15.03
N MET A 164 -27.64 -4.04 15.24
CA MET A 164 -28.10 -5.27 15.89
C MET A 164 -28.42 -5.07 17.37
N GLY A 165 -27.65 -4.26 18.09
CA GLY A 165 -27.97 -3.86 19.47
C GLY A 165 -29.29 -3.12 19.59
N GLY A 166 -29.54 -2.17 18.67
CA GLY A 166 -30.82 -1.46 18.59
C GLY A 166 -31.99 -2.40 18.28
N ALA A 167 -31.82 -3.35 17.36
CA ALA A 167 -32.84 -4.35 17.07
C ALA A 167 -33.15 -5.23 18.28
N ALA A 168 -32.12 -5.62 19.05
CA ALA A 168 -32.32 -6.37 20.30
C ALA A 168 -33.10 -5.57 21.35
N LEU A 169 -32.80 -4.27 21.53
CA LEU A 169 -33.57 -3.40 22.44
C LEU A 169 -35.05 -3.32 22.04
N LEU A 170 -35.33 -3.17 20.74
CA LEU A 170 -36.69 -3.14 20.23
C LEU A 170 -37.40 -4.48 20.42
N ALA A 171 -36.70 -5.60 20.23
CA ALA A 171 -37.25 -6.93 20.44
C ALA A 171 -37.58 -7.21 21.91
N THR A 172 -36.67 -6.88 22.84
CA THR A 172 -36.92 -7.05 24.28
C THR A 172 -38.06 -6.16 24.77
N TRP A 173 -38.17 -4.95 24.22
CA TRP A 173 -39.29 -4.04 24.48
C TRP A 173 -40.62 -4.60 23.96
N ALA A 174 -40.65 -5.09 22.72
CA ALA A 174 -41.85 -5.67 22.11
C ALA A 174 -42.34 -6.92 22.84
N MET A 175 -41.42 -7.71 23.41
CA MET A 175 -41.71 -8.91 24.18
C MET A 175 -42.07 -8.66 25.65
N GLN A 176 -42.09 -7.39 26.11
CA GLN A 176 -42.38 -7.01 27.50
C GLN A 176 -41.50 -7.75 28.53
N LEU A 177 -40.23 -8.01 28.18
CA LEU A 177 -39.30 -8.68 29.07
C LEU A 177 -38.88 -7.77 30.25
N GLU A 178 -38.36 -8.37 31.31
CA GLU A 178 -37.93 -7.67 32.51
C GLU A 178 -36.80 -6.67 32.25
N MET A 179 -36.70 -5.61 33.06
CA MET A 179 -35.74 -4.52 32.89
C MET A 179 -34.27 -5.01 32.83
N TYR A 180 -33.92 -6.07 33.55
CA TYR A 180 -32.57 -6.64 33.53
C TYR A 180 -32.17 -7.24 32.18
N SER A 181 -33.15 -7.72 31.40
CA SER A 181 -32.89 -8.32 30.07
C SER A 181 -32.40 -7.29 29.06
N TYR A 182 -32.81 -6.02 29.16
CA TYR A 182 -32.36 -4.93 28.29
C TYR A 182 -30.86 -4.63 28.49
N PHE A 183 -30.41 -4.65 29.74
CA PHE A 183 -29.01 -4.38 30.09
C PHE A 183 -28.07 -5.54 29.76
N LEU A 184 -28.59 -6.75 29.59
CA LEU A 184 -27.81 -7.92 29.24
C LEU A 184 -27.85 -8.19 27.73
N VAL A 185 -29.02 -8.37 27.14
CA VAL A 185 -29.18 -8.92 25.79
C VAL A 185 -28.68 -7.95 24.72
N ALA A 186 -29.06 -6.67 24.79
CA ALA A 186 -28.75 -5.72 23.74
C ALA A 186 -27.26 -5.31 23.67
N PRO A 187 -26.58 -4.96 24.78
CA PRO A 187 -25.15 -4.70 24.75
C PRO A 187 -24.33 -5.93 24.36
N SER A 188 -24.70 -7.12 24.87
CA SER A 188 -24.01 -8.36 24.51
C SER A 188 -24.14 -8.66 23.00
N LEU A 189 -25.32 -8.49 22.41
CA LEU A 189 -25.49 -8.71 20.97
C LEU A 189 -24.74 -7.65 20.15
N ALA A 190 -24.75 -6.39 20.58
CA ALA A 190 -24.03 -5.32 19.90
C ALA A 190 -22.52 -5.58 19.85
N VAL A 191 -21.93 -5.97 20.99
CA VAL A 191 -20.51 -6.30 21.11
C VAL A 191 -20.19 -7.58 20.34
N ALA A 192 -21.03 -8.62 20.42
CA ALA A 192 -20.81 -9.87 19.70
C ALA A 192 -20.80 -9.66 18.18
N VAL A 193 -21.75 -8.88 17.64
CA VAL A 193 -21.81 -8.56 16.21
C VAL A 193 -20.66 -7.63 15.80
N PHE A 194 -20.32 -6.64 16.63
CA PHE A 194 -19.15 -5.78 16.39
C PHE A 194 -17.88 -6.61 16.25
N VAL A 195 -17.60 -7.50 17.21
CA VAL A 195 -16.42 -8.36 17.20
C VAL A 195 -16.49 -9.33 16.02
N ALA A 196 -17.62 -9.98 15.76
CA ALA A 196 -17.76 -10.92 14.64
C ALA A 196 -17.48 -10.25 13.29
N VAL A 197 -18.05 -9.08 13.04
CA VAL A 197 -17.79 -8.32 11.80
C VAL A 197 -16.34 -7.85 11.75
N LEU A 198 -15.77 -7.41 12.87
CA LEU A 198 -14.36 -7.01 12.95
C LEU A 198 -13.41 -8.18 12.63
N LEU A 199 -13.74 -9.40 13.06
CA LEU A 199 -12.99 -10.62 12.74
C LEU A 199 -13.14 -11.05 11.27
N LEU A 200 -14.27 -10.73 10.64
CA LEU A 200 -14.52 -10.98 9.21
C LEU A 200 -13.88 -9.93 8.28
N ASN A 201 -13.00 -9.07 8.79
CA ASN A 201 -12.27 -8.10 7.96
C ASN A 201 -11.51 -8.82 6.83
N PRO A 202 -11.85 -8.61 5.55
CA PRO A 202 -11.24 -9.33 4.44
C PRO A 202 -9.74 -9.07 4.31
N ASP A 203 -9.27 -7.88 4.70
CA ASP A 203 -7.86 -7.49 4.58
C ASP A 203 -6.94 -8.19 5.57
N LEU A 204 -7.46 -8.58 6.72
CA LEU A 204 -6.71 -9.14 7.85
C LEU A 204 -7.36 -10.44 8.35
N ARG A 205 -8.10 -11.11 7.47
CA ARG A 205 -9.01 -12.21 7.85
C ARG A 205 -8.27 -13.31 8.60
N TYR A 206 -7.11 -13.71 8.10
CA TYR A 206 -6.32 -14.79 8.68
C TYR A 206 -5.61 -14.37 9.97
N ARG A 207 -5.03 -13.16 10.01
CA ARG A 207 -4.47 -12.56 11.23
C ARG A 207 -5.48 -12.43 12.37
N ASN A 208 -6.66 -11.90 12.06
CA ASN A 208 -7.72 -11.69 13.04
C ASN A 208 -8.30 -13.03 13.51
N LEU A 209 -8.48 -13.99 12.60
CA LEU A 209 -8.95 -15.34 12.93
C LEU A 209 -7.94 -16.09 13.82
N SER A 210 -6.64 -16.01 13.52
CA SER A 210 -5.59 -16.60 14.34
C SER A 210 -5.56 -15.99 15.74
N SER A 211 -5.60 -14.66 15.84
CA SER A 211 -5.63 -13.95 17.12
C SER A 211 -6.87 -14.31 17.96
N ALA A 212 -8.05 -14.34 17.34
CA ALA A 212 -9.30 -14.69 18.02
C ALA A 212 -9.32 -16.15 18.49
N ALA A 213 -8.84 -17.09 17.66
CA ALA A 213 -8.72 -18.48 18.04
C ALA A 213 -7.73 -18.66 19.21
N GLY A 214 -6.62 -17.92 19.22
CA GLY A 214 -5.65 -17.91 20.31
C GLY A 214 -6.22 -17.37 21.62
N PHE A 215 -6.90 -16.22 21.62
CA PHE A 215 -7.59 -15.70 22.81
C PHE A 215 -8.73 -16.63 23.26
N GLY A 216 -9.44 -17.23 22.30
CA GLY A 216 -10.46 -18.25 22.57
C GLY A 216 -9.87 -19.48 23.27
N LEU A 217 -8.70 -19.96 22.83
CA LEU A 217 -7.99 -21.07 23.48
C LEU A 217 -7.61 -20.72 24.91
N ILE A 218 -7.06 -19.53 25.15
CA ILE A 218 -6.70 -19.05 26.49
C ILE A 218 -7.94 -19.00 27.40
N ALA A 219 -9.03 -18.39 26.92
CA ALA A 219 -10.27 -18.29 27.68
C ALA A 219 -10.88 -19.67 27.97
N PHE A 220 -10.83 -20.57 26.98
CA PHE A 220 -11.33 -21.94 27.11
C PHE A 220 -10.54 -22.73 28.15
N VAL A 221 -9.20 -22.67 28.11
CA VAL A 221 -8.32 -23.30 29.11
C VAL A 221 -8.54 -22.72 30.50
N LEU A 222 -8.68 -21.39 30.61
CA LEU A 222 -8.97 -20.74 31.88
C LEU A 222 -10.32 -21.20 32.46
N TYR A 223 -11.36 -21.27 31.63
CA TYR A 223 -12.68 -21.79 32.02
C TYR A 223 -12.59 -23.24 32.50
N GLY A 224 -11.91 -24.11 31.75
CA GLY A 224 -11.72 -25.51 32.14
C GLY A 224 -10.95 -25.65 33.46
N THR A 225 -9.93 -24.82 33.67
CA THR A 225 -9.14 -24.80 34.91
C THR A 225 -9.96 -24.34 36.11
N ILE A 226 -10.72 -23.25 35.96
CA ILE A 226 -11.64 -22.75 37.00
C ILE A 226 -12.72 -23.79 37.31
N SER A 227 -13.31 -24.38 36.28
CA SER A 227 -14.31 -25.44 36.44
C SER A 227 -13.77 -26.63 37.22
N LEU A 228 -12.52 -27.05 36.94
CA LEU A 228 -11.88 -28.17 37.62
C LEU A 228 -11.52 -27.83 39.08
N ILE A 229 -11.02 -26.63 39.35
CA ILE A 229 -10.72 -26.15 40.72
C ILE A 229 -12.01 -26.12 41.56
N LEU A 230 -13.08 -25.54 41.03
CA LEU A 230 -14.37 -25.44 41.74
C LEU A 230 -15.02 -26.83 41.95
N THR A 231 -14.74 -27.79 41.08
CA THR A 231 -15.25 -29.16 41.18
C THR A 231 -14.54 -29.98 42.26
N ILE A 232 -13.22 -29.83 42.44
CA ILE A 232 -12.43 -30.65 43.37
C ILE A 232 -12.75 -30.33 44.84
N ASP A 233 -13.18 -29.11 45.15
CA ASP A 233 -13.49 -28.68 46.53
C ASP A 233 -14.86 -29.16 47.07
N GLY A 234 -15.62 -29.94 46.29
CA GLY A 234 -16.91 -30.52 46.72
C GLY A 234 -18.01 -29.49 46.97
N ARG A 235 -17.81 -28.22 46.60
CA ARG A 235 -18.81 -27.16 46.65
C ARG A 235 -19.35 -26.95 45.23
N GLU A 236 -20.54 -27.47 44.96
CA GLU A 236 -21.29 -27.11 43.76
C GLU A 236 -21.71 -25.64 43.89
N LEU A 237 -20.94 -24.74 43.26
CA LEU A 237 -21.29 -23.33 43.22
C LEU A 237 -22.38 -23.16 42.16
N ASP A 238 -23.63 -23.19 42.60
CA ASP A 238 -24.80 -23.01 41.75
C ASP A 238 -24.95 -21.52 41.40
N LEU A 239 -24.23 -21.08 40.37
CA LEU A 239 -24.33 -19.71 39.88
C LEU A 239 -25.51 -19.59 38.92
N PRO A 240 -26.33 -18.53 39.00
CA PRO A 240 -27.56 -18.38 38.21
C PRO A 240 -27.35 -18.30 36.68
N LEU A 241 -26.11 -18.25 36.21
CA LEU A 241 -25.75 -18.13 34.79
C LEU A 241 -24.72 -19.16 34.32
N ILE A 242 -24.07 -19.90 35.23
CA ILE A 242 -22.98 -20.84 34.89
C ILE A 242 -23.12 -22.10 35.73
N ASP A 243 -23.54 -23.18 35.07
CA ASP A 243 -23.65 -24.50 35.69
C ASP A 243 -22.31 -25.25 35.61
N PHE A 244 -21.69 -25.50 36.76
CA PHE A 244 -20.44 -26.25 36.90
C PHE A 244 -20.68 -27.75 37.22
N SER A 245 -21.91 -28.25 37.14
CA SER A 245 -22.27 -29.63 37.50
C SER A 245 -21.51 -30.70 36.70
N VAL A 246 -21.20 -31.81 37.36
CA VAL A 246 -20.09 -32.69 36.98
C VAL A 246 -20.57 -33.89 36.15
N GLN A 247 -20.25 -33.89 34.84
CA GLN A 247 -20.08 -35.11 34.04
C GLN A 247 -18.61 -35.18 33.58
N THR A 248 -17.72 -35.62 34.47
CA THR A 248 -16.26 -35.46 34.34
C THR A 248 -15.66 -36.12 33.09
N GLU A 249 -16.14 -37.30 32.71
CA GLU A 249 -15.57 -38.03 31.57
C GLU A 249 -16.01 -37.46 30.21
N LEU A 250 -17.28 -37.05 30.06
CA LEU A 250 -17.76 -36.46 28.81
C LEU A 250 -17.21 -35.03 28.60
N LYS A 251 -17.07 -34.25 29.69
CA LYS A 251 -16.56 -32.87 29.64
C LYS A 251 -15.05 -32.80 29.37
N THR A 252 -14.24 -33.75 29.85
CA THR A 252 -12.79 -33.77 29.60
C THR A 252 -12.46 -34.08 28.14
N GLY A 253 -13.19 -35.00 27.50
CA GLY A 253 -13.05 -35.29 26.07
C GLY A 253 -13.39 -34.07 25.19
N ILE A 254 -14.51 -33.40 25.46
CA ILE A 254 -14.91 -32.17 24.75
C ILE A 254 -13.88 -31.06 24.95
N PHE A 255 -13.34 -30.93 26.16
CA PHE A 255 -12.30 -29.95 26.47
C PHE A 255 -10.99 -30.22 25.72
N ALA A 256 -10.54 -31.47 25.65
CA ALA A 256 -9.34 -31.84 24.89
C ALA A 256 -9.52 -31.59 23.38
N ILE A 257 -10.66 -32.00 22.82
CA ILE A 257 -10.98 -31.79 21.39
C ILE A 257 -11.11 -30.30 21.08
N GLY A 258 -11.80 -29.52 21.91
CA GLY A 258 -11.98 -28.09 21.74
C GLY A 258 -10.66 -27.32 21.80
N SER A 259 -9.79 -27.66 22.75
CA SER A 259 -8.45 -27.06 22.88
C SER A 259 -7.57 -27.39 21.66
N LEU A 260 -7.59 -28.65 21.19
CA LEU A 260 -6.85 -29.05 19.99
C LEU A 260 -7.37 -28.35 18.75
N ALA A 261 -8.70 -28.21 18.59
CA ALA A 261 -9.31 -27.54 17.45
C ALA A 261 -8.93 -26.05 17.40
N LEU A 262 -8.99 -25.35 18.53
CA LEU A 262 -8.60 -23.94 18.62
C LEU A 262 -7.10 -23.73 18.37
N LEU A 263 -6.25 -24.65 18.84
CA LEU A 263 -4.82 -24.64 18.59
C LEU A 263 -4.50 -24.84 17.10
N LEU A 264 -5.13 -25.83 16.46
CA LEU A 264 -4.97 -26.07 15.02
C LEU A 264 -5.48 -24.89 14.20
N LEU A 265 -6.63 -24.31 14.55
CA LEU A 265 -7.18 -23.13 13.89
C LEU A 265 -6.24 -21.93 13.99
N THR A 266 -5.67 -21.68 15.17
CA THR A 266 -4.67 -20.63 15.40
C THR A 266 -3.44 -20.83 14.52
N TYR A 267 -2.92 -22.06 14.48
CA TYR A 267 -1.73 -22.43 13.70
C TYR A 267 -1.95 -22.27 12.20
N PHE A 268 -3.00 -22.88 11.64
CA PHE A 268 -3.28 -22.82 10.20
C PHE A 268 -3.63 -21.41 9.73
N ALA A 269 -4.42 -20.67 10.51
CA ALA A 269 -4.74 -19.28 10.18
C ALA A 269 -3.48 -18.39 10.20
N GLY A 270 -2.57 -18.58 11.16
CA GLY A 270 -1.31 -17.83 11.20
C GLY A 270 -0.39 -18.18 10.01
N LEU A 271 -0.35 -19.45 9.60
CA LEU A 271 0.45 -19.90 8.47
C LEU A 271 -0.06 -19.33 7.13
N LEU A 272 -1.38 -19.25 6.96
CA LEU A 272 -2.00 -18.60 5.80
C LEU A 272 -1.73 -17.09 5.76
N ASP A 273 -1.72 -16.42 6.91
CA ASP A 273 -1.41 -14.99 7.00
C ASP A 273 0.03 -14.69 6.57
N LEU A 274 1.00 -15.50 7.03
CA LEU A 274 2.40 -15.40 6.63
C LEU A 274 2.57 -15.55 5.11
N LYS A 275 1.96 -16.60 4.52
CA LYS A 275 2.03 -16.84 3.07
C LYS A 275 1.45 -15.69 2.24
N LEU A 276 0.36 -15.07 2.71
CA LEU A 276 -0.25 -13.94 2.02
C LEU A 276 0.58 -12.66 2.14
N THR A 277 1.28 -12.49 3.26
CA THR A 277 2.19 -11.36 3.47
C THR A 277 3.41 -11.50 2.57
N GLU A 278 4.04 -12.68 2.52
CA GLU A 278 5.15 -12.98 1.60
C GLU A 278 4.77 -12.74 0.14
N ALA A 279 3.60 -13.24 -0.31
CA ALA A 279 3.13 -13.04 -1.69
C ALA A 279 2.79 -11.59 -2.05
N ARG A 280 2.60 -10.71 -1.05
CA ARG A 280 2.36 -9.28 -1.26
C ARG A 280 3.66 -8.50 -1.39
N ASP A 281 4.73 -8.93 -0.73
CA ASP A 281 6.05 -8.30 -0.81
C ASP A 281 6.81 -8.66 -2.11
N GLU A 282 6.39 -9.72 -2.80
CA GLU A 282 6.93 -10.14 -4.11
C GLU A 282 6.29 -9.44 -5.33
N LYS A 283 5.25 -8.62 -5.14
CA LYS A 283 4.55 -7.88 -6.21
C LYS A 283 4.89 -6.40 -6.19
#